data_AF-A0A4P9X2G3-F1
#
_entry.id   AF-A0A4P9X2G3-F1
#
_cell.length_a   1.000
_cell.length_b   1.000
_cell.length_c   1.000
_cell.angle_alpha   90.00
_cell.angle_beta   90.00
_cell.angle_gamma   90.00
#
_symmetry.space_group_name_H-M   'P 1'
#
loop_
_entity.id
_entity.type
_entity.pdbx_description
1 polymer ?
#
loop_
_entity_poly.entity_id
_entity_poly.type
_entity_poly.pdbx_seq_one_letter_code
_entity_poly.pdbx_strand_id
1 'polypeptide(L)'
;SLWWLSYRQDFPRLADRYHTDVGWGCMLRSAQMMLASALRIQRLGRAWRRAPSIDAEPPAYREILEGFLDTHAAPYSLHRIALIGTDYGKAVGEWFGPLTAAQVIQRL
;
A
#
# COMPACT_ATOMS: atom_id res chain seq x y z
N SER A 1 10.76 6.93 -11.92
CA SER A 1 9.87 5.76 -12.00
C SER A 1 8.79 5.85 -10.94
N LEU A 2 7.56 5.47 -11.29
CA LEU A 2 6.40 5.51 -10.38
C LEU A 2 6.17 4.13 -9.76
N TRP A 3 5.63 4.10 -8.54
CA TRP A 3 5.09 2.89 -7.94
C TRP A 3 3.67 2.69 -8.44
N TRP A 4 3.38 1.48 -8.91
CA TRP A 4 2.05 1.14 -9.38
C TRP A 4 1.49 0.02 -8.50
N LEU A 5 0.44 0.35 -7.76
CA LEU A 5 -0.32 -0.61 -6.98
C LEU A 5 -1.74 -0.65 -7.54
N SER A 6 -2.13 -1.83 -7.99
CA SER A 6 -3.45 -2.11 -8.55
C SER A 6 -4.23 -3.00 -7.60
N TYR A 7 -5.50 -3.25 -7.94
CA TYR A 7 -6.24 -4.35 -7.35
C TYR A 7 -5.47 -5.66 -7.45
N ARG A 8 -5.68 -6.52 -6.44
CA ARG A 8 -5.17 -7.88 -6.34
C ARG A 8 -6.28 -8.83 -5.93
N GLN A 9 -6.04 -10.09 -6.23
CA GLN A 9 -6.88 -11.22 -5.88
C GLN A 9 -5.99 -12.28 -5.23
N ASP A 10 -6.62 -13.24 -4.55
CA ASP A 10 -5.97 -14.39 -3.89
C ASP A 10 -4.92 -14.02 -2.84
N PHE A 11 -5.04 -12.84 -2.24
CA PHE A 11 -4.25 -12.49 -1.06
C PHE A 11 -4.81 -13.18 0.21
N PRO A 12 -4.00 -13.38 1.27
CA PRO A 12 -4.44 -13.97 2.54
C PRO A 12 -5.73 -13.32 3.08
N ARG A 13 -6.66 -14.10 3.63
CA ARG A 13 -7.99 -13.59 3.98
C ARG A 13 -7.93 -12.44 4.99
N LEU A 14 -8.57 -11.32 4.64
CA LEU A 14 -8.78 -10.16 5.48
C LEU A 14 -10.21 -10.22 6.08
N ALA A 15 -10.29 -10.12 7.42
CA ALA A 15 -11.54 -10.26 8.18
C ALA A 15 -12.33 -11.52 7.77
N ASP A 16 -11.61 -12.64 7.55
CA ASP A 16 -12.10 -13.97 7.15
C ASP A 16 -12.92 -14.05 5.85
N ARG A 17 -13.17 -12.91 5.19
CA ARG A 17 -14.08 -12.78 4.04
C ARG A 17 -13.38 -12.31 2.78
N TYR A 18 -12.53 -11.30 2.88
CA TYR A 18 -11.98 -10.61 1.71
C TYR A 18 -10.65 -11.22 1.31
N HIS A 19 -10.55 -11.66 0.06
CA HIS A 19 -9.32 -12.15 -0.60
C HIS A 19 -9.05 -11.37 -1.90
N THR A 20 -9.80 -10.29 -2.11
CA THR A 20 -9.69 -9.38 -3.24
C THR A 20 -10.10 -7.97 -2.82
N ASP A 21 -9.45 -6.97 -3.40
CA ASP A 21 -9.81 -5.57 -3.24
C ASP A 21 -10.50 -4.97 -4.47
N VAL A 22 -10.76 -5.80 -5.48
CA VAL A 22 -11.56 -5.42 -6.66
C VAL A 22 -12.93 -4.92 -6.21
N GLY A 23 -13.28 -3.70 -6.64
CA GLY A 23 -14.57 -3.08 -6.38
C GLY A 23 -14.60 -2.15 -5.15
N TRP A 24 -13.56 -2.12 -4.31
CA TRP A 24 -13.55 -1.26 -3.11
C TRP A 24 -12.19 -0.66 -2.74
N GLY A 25 -11.08 -1.28 -3.15
CA GLY A 25 -9.73 -0.91 -2.72
C GLY A 25 -9.10 0.29 -3.42
N CYS A 26 -9.74 0.96 -4.39
CA CYS A 26 -9.05 1.93 -5.26
C CYS A 26 -8.41 3.10 -4.49
N MET A 27 -9.09 3.62 -3.46
CA MET A 27 -8.52 4.68 -2.65
C MET A 27 -7.36 4.17 -1.79
N LEU A 28 -7.44 2.94 -1.27
CA LEU A 28 -6.36 2.33 -0.50
C LEU A 28 -5.11 2.16 -1.39
N ARG A 29 -5.29 1.67 -2.63
CA ARG A 29 -4.19 1.58 -3.61
C ARG A 29 -3.61 2.93 -3.99
N SER A 30 -4.46 3.95 -4.11
CA SER A 30 -4.03 5.34 -4.35
C SER A 30 -3.20 5.88 -3.19
N ALA A 31 -3.60 5.60 -1.95
CA ALA A 31 -2.87 5.97 -0.75
C ALA A 31 -1.52 5.23 -0.65
N GLN A 32 -1.48 3.93 -0.98
CA GLN A 32 -0.23 3.18 -1.07
C GLN A 32 0.73 3.78 -2.10
N MET A 33 0.25 4.14 -3.30
CA MET A 33 1.08 4.79 -4.33
C MET A 33 1.64 6.14 -3.88
N MET A 34 0.83 6.92 -3.15
CA MET A 34 1.26 8.19 -2.56
C MET A 34 2.36 7.98 -1.53
N LEU A 35 2.15 7.06 -0.57
CA LEU A 35 3.14 6.76 0.47
C LEU A 35 4.43 6.17 -0.12
N ALA A 36 4.32 5.21 -1.04
CA ALA A 36 5.49 4.62 -1.72
C ALA A 36 6.31 5.67 -2.47
N SER A 37 5.64 6.66 -3.08
CA SER A 37 6.30 7.77 -3.76
C SER A 37 7.02 8.69 -2.78
N ALA A 38 6.43 8.96 -1.61
CA ALA A 38 7.08 9.72 -0.54
C ALA A 38 8.31 8.99 0.00
N LEU A 39 8.18 7.70 0.33
CA LEU A 39 9.29 6.86 0.79
C LEU A 39 10.42 6.76 -0.24
N ARG A 40 10.10 6.67 -1.53
CA ARG A 40 11.10 6.71 -2.61
C ARG A 40 11.86 8.02 -2.62
N ILE A 41 11.16 9.15 -2.53
CA ILE A 41 11.83 10.47 -2.50
C ILE A 41 12.73 10.57 -1.27
N GLN A 42 12.25 10.13 -0.11
CA GLN A 42 12.99 10.20 1.14
C GLN A 42 14.23 9.27 1.14
N ARG A 43 14.09 8.03 0.68
CA ARG A 43 15.12 6.98 0.84
C ARG A 43 16.02 6.79 -0.39
N LEU A 44 15.52 7.08 -1.59
CA LEU A 44 16.26 6.90 -2.86
C LEU A 44 16.56 8.23 -3.55
N GLY A 45 15.89 9.32 -3.15
CA GLY A 45 16.02 10.64 -3.76
C GLY A 45 15.04 10.88 -4.92
N ARG A 46 14.72 12.15 -5.18
CA ARG A 46 13.79 12.57 -6.24
C ARG A 46 14.30 12.24 -7.66
N ALA A 47 15.62 12.25 -7.85
CA ALA A 47 16.25 11.97 -9.13
C ALA A 47 16.33 10.48 -9.47
N TRP A 48 16.16 9.57 -8.50
CA TRP A 48 16.27 8.14 -8.73
C TRP A 48 15.29 7.63 -9.79
N ARG A 49 15.75 6.65 -10.57
CA ARG A 49 15.00 5.95 -11.61
C ARG A 49 15.26 4.46 -11.44
N ARG A 50 14.19 3.67 -11.62
CA ARG A 50 14.24 2.21 -11.58
C ARG A 50 15.19 1.69 -12.65
N ALA A 51 16.09 0.81 -12.26
CA ALA A 51 16.95 0.08 -13.17
C ALA A 51 16.14 -0.98 -13.96
N PRO A 52 16.67 -1.47 -15.10
CA PRO A 52 16.02 -2.55 -15.84
C PRO A 52 15.92 -3.85 -15.04
N SER A 53 16.96 -4.19 -14.26
CA SER A 53 17.01 -5.38 -13.42
C SER A 53 16.80 -5.03 -11.94
N ILE A 54 16.12 -5.92 -11.22
CA ILE A 54 15.92 -5.83 -9.77
C ILE A 54 17.23 -5.98 -8.99
N ASP A 55 18.21 -6.73 -9.52
CA ASP A 55 19.49 -6.98 -8.84
C ASP A 55 20.39 -5.75 -8.84
N ALA A 56 20.13 -4.80 -9.74
CA ALA A 56 20.81 -3.51 -9.79
C ALA A 56 20.16 -2.45 -8.89
N GLU A 57 19.04 -2.77 -8.23
CA GLU A 57 18.36 -1.84 -7.35
C GLU A 57 19.02 -1.78 -5.97
N PRO A 58 19.06 -0.59 -5.34
CA PRO A 58 19.55 -0.48 -3.97
C PRO A 58 18.63 -1.26 -3.02
N PRO A 59 19.15 -1.80 -1.90
CA PRO A 59 18.35 -2.56 -0.93
C PRO A 59 17.08 -1.83 -0.47
N ALA A 60 17.16 -0.51 -0.29
CA ALA A 60 16.02 0.32 0.08
C ALA A 60 14.85 0.26 -0.92
N TYR A 61 15.07 0.00 -2.21
CA TYR A 61 13.98 -0.22 -3.17
C TYR A 61 13.18 -1.47 -2.82
N ARG A 62 13.88 -2.57 -2.52
CA ARG A 62 13.26 -3.84 -2.14
C ARG A 62 12.51 -3.72 -0.83
N GLU A 63 13.09 -3.06 0.17
CA GLU A 63 12.43 -2.82 1.45
C GLU A 63 11.15 -1.99 1.30
N ILE A 64 11.16 -0.94 0.46
CA ILE A 64 9.95 -0.17 0.15
C ILE A 64 8.91 -1.09 -0.48
N LEU A 65 9.28 -1.85 -1.53
CA LEU A 65 8.38 -2.75 -2.25
C LEU A 65 7.74 -3.79 -1.32
N GLU A 66 8.56 -4.46 -0.52
CA GLU A 66 8.13 -5.48 0.45
C GLU A 66 7.17 -4.90 1.49
N GLY A 67 7.36 -3.64 1.85
CA GLY A 67 6.46 -2.90 2.75
C GLY A 67 5.00 -2.83 2.28
N PHE A 68 4.74 -2.92 0.99
CA PHE A 68 3.40 -2.81 0.40
C PHE A 68 2.80 -4.14 -0.09
N LEU A 69 3.46 -5.27 0.15
CA LEU A 69 2.91 -6.57 -0.23
C LEU A 69 1.58 -6.82 0.48
N ASP A 70 0.64 -7.49 -0.21
CA ASP A 70 -0.67 -7.80 0.35
C ASP A 70 -0.60 -9.01 1.29
N THR A 71 0.08 -8.81 2.41
CA THR A 71 0.22 -9.79 3.50
C THR A 71 -0.05 -9.11 4.84
N HIS A 72 -0.42 -9.89 5.85
CA HIS A 72 -0.64 -9.37 7.20
C HIS A 72 0.64 -8.81 7.85
N ALA A 73 1.81 -9.25 7.41
CA ALA A 73 3.11 -8.85 7.99
C ALA A 73 3.63 -7.53 7.40
N ALA A 74 3.23 -7.18 6.17
CA ALA A 74 3.71 -5.98 5.52
C ALA A 74 3.10 -4.71 6.17
N PRO A 75 3.93 -3.73 6.57
CA PRO A 75 3.49 -2.57 7.36
C PRO A 75 2.53 -1.65 6.61
N TYR A 76 2.59 -1.60 5.28
CA TYR A 76 1.77 -0.74 4.44
C TYR A 76 0.82 -1.54 3.55
N SER A 77 0.55 -2.79 3.92
CA SER A 77 -0.33 -3.68 3.17
C SER A 77 -1.77 -3.16 3.13
N LEU A 78 -2.52 -3.63 2.12
CA LEU A 78 -3.96 -3.41 2.07
C LEU A 78 -4.64 -3.89 3.36
N HIS A 79 -4.20 -5.03 3.92
CA HIS A 79 -4.70 -5.57 5.18
C HIS A 79 -4.55 -4.58 6.33
N ARG A 80 -3.36 -4.00 6.50
CA ARG A 80 -3.09 -3.03 7.56
C ARG A 80 -3.95 -1.79 7.41
N ILE A 81 -4.01 -1.23 6.20
CA ILE A 81 -4.77 -0.02 5.89
C ILE A 81 -6.27 -0.24 6.14
N ALA A 82 -6.83 -1.35 5.65
CA ALA A 82 -8.24 -1.67 5.82
C ALA A 82 -8.60 -1.92 7.30
N LEU A 83 -7.71 -2.57 8.07
CA LEU A 83 -7.92 -2.79 9.50
C LEU A 83 -7.86 -1.49 10.30
N ILE A 84 -6.90 -0.59 10.05
CA ILE A 84 -6.84 0.70 10.75
C ILE A 84 -8.05 1.57 10.40
N GLY A 85 -8.60 1.43 9.19
CA GLY A 85 -9.82 2.12 8.78
C GLY A 85 -11.04 1.87 9.68
N THR A 86 -11.10 0.74 10.38
CA THR A 86 -12.21 0.44 11.30
C THR A 86 -12.27 1.40 12.48
N ASP A 87 -11.12 1.90 12.94
CA ASP A 87 -11.03 2.94 13.98
C ASP A 87 -11.60 4.28 13.51
N TYR A 88 -11.76 4.47 12.19
CA TYR A 88 -12.36 5.65 11.57
C TYR A 88 -13.78 5.37 11.05
N GLY A 89 -14.42 4.30 11.54
CA GLY A 89 -15.79 3.94 11.17
C GLY A 89 -15.92 3.34 9.77
N LYS A 90 -14.82 2.89 9.14
CA LYS A 90 -14.86 2.19 7.84
C LYS A 90 -14.80 0.69 8.05
N ALA A 91 -15.86 -0.01 7.66
CA ALA A 91 -15.82 -1.46 7.65
C ALA A 91 -14.80 -1.97 6.60
N VAL A 92 -14.22 -3.14 6.86
CA VAL A 92 -13.41 -3.83 5.85
C VAL A 92 -14.27 -4.08 4.62
N GLY A 93 -13.77 -3.72 3.43
CA GLY A 93 -14.53 -3.79 2.19
C GLY A 93 -15.21 -2.48 1.79
N GLU A 94 -15.16 -1.44 2.63
CA GLU A 94 -15.72 -0.13 2.33
C GLU A 94 -14.71 0.78 1.62
N TRP A 95 -15.21 1.63 0.73
CA TRP A 95 -14.40 2.65 0.08
C TRP A 95 -14.02 3.80 1.03
N PHE A 96 -12.78 4.26 0.93
CA PHE A 96 -12.28 5.39 1.72
C PHE A 96 -12.38 6.69 0.95
N GLY A 97 -12.79 7.78 1.64
CA GLY A 97 -12.55 9.12 1.16
C GLY A 97 -11.07 9.53 1.32
N PRO A 98 -10.59 10.56 0.59
CA PRO A 98 -9.20 11.01 0.69
C PRO A 98 -8.77 11.39 2.12
N LEU A 99 -9.67 12.00 2.90
CA LEU A 99 -9.40 12.37 4.30
C LEU A 99 -9.13 11.14 5.17
N THR A 100 -10.04 10.15 5.14
CA THR A 100 -9.87 8.91 5.90
C THR A 100 -8.60 8.18 5.48
N ALA A 101 -8.32 8.12 4.18
CA ALA A 101 -7.08 7.51 3.68
C ALA A 101 -5.85 8.21 4.25
N ALA A 102 -5.80 9.54 4.25
CA ALA A 102 -4.68 10.30 4.82
C ALA A 102 -4.50 10.05 6.33
N GLN A 103 -5.60 10.02 7.09
CA GLN A 103 -5.58 9.73 8.53
C GLN A 103 -5.09 8.31 8.82
N VAL A 104 -5.51 7.33 8.03
CA VAL A 104 -5.03 5.94 8.15
C VAL A 104 -3.54 5.85 7.84
N ILE A 105 -3.07 6.47 6.74
CA ILE A 105 -1.64 6.49 6.39
C ILE A 105 -0.79 7.12 7.50
N GLN A 106 -1.29 8.15 8.19
CA GLN A 106 -0.58 8.79 9.31
C GLN A 106 -0.33 7.84 10.50
N ARG A 107 -1.10 6.75 10.64
CA ARG A 107 -0.99 5.76 11.73
C ARG A 107 -0.18 4.51 11.36
N LEU A 108 0.29 4.41 10.12
CA LEU A 108 1.08 3.26 9.67
C LEU A 108 2.50 3.24 10.22
#